data_AF-A0A165MKZ2-F1
#
_entry.id   AF-A0A165MKZ2-F1
#
_cell.length_a   1.000
_cell.length_b   1.000
_cell.length_c   1.000
_cell.angle_alpha   90.00
_cell.angle_beta   90.00
_cell.angle_gamma   90.00
#
_symmetry.space_group_name_H-M   'P 1'
#
loop_
_entity.id
_entity.type
_entity.pdbx_description
1 polymer ?
#
loop_
_entity_poly.entity_id
_entity_poly.type
_entity_poly.pdbx_seq_one_letter_code
_entity_poly.pdbx_strand_id
1 'polypeptide(L)'
;LNDWDLSKNVRADGANPRQPDRTGTWQFMSAALLISPSKIHEVSDDLESFVHVLVYESVRFLKHDCQSVEQVMKRFFDYYEYESDGEAAG
;
A
#
# COMPACT_ATOMS: atom_id res chain seq x y z
N LEU A 1 11.73 -12.20 -0.44
CA LEU A 1 11.71 -10.76 -0.75
C LEU A 1 12.80 -10.54 -1.78
N ASN A 2 12.38 -10.35 -3.01
CA ASN A 2 13.22 -10.28 -4.20
C ASN A 2 12.91 -8.89 -4.83
N ASP A 3 13.65 -8.41 -5.83
CA ASP A 3 13.52 -7.05 -6.42
C ASP A 3 14.19 -5.89 -5.66
N TRP A 4 15.37 -6.15 -5.09
CA TRP A 4 16.26 -5.09 -4.57
C TRP A 4 16.79 -4.15 -5.67
N ASP A 5 16.61 -4.49 -6.94
CA ASP A 5 16.99 -3.67 -8.09
C ASP A 5 16.26 -2.32 -8.13
N LEU A 6 15.13 -2.20 -7.41
CA LEU A 6 14.41 -0.93 -7.23
C LEU A 6 14.73 -0.23 -5.89
N SER A 7 15.64 -0.75 -5.08
CA SER A 7 16.03 -0.10 -3.82
C SER A 7 16.77 1.21 -4.09
N LYS A 8 16.53 2.22 -3.24
CA LYS A 8 17.23 3.51 -3.29
C LYS A 8 17.97 3.76 -1.99
N ASN A 9 19.20 4.26 -2.09
CA ASN A 9 19.94 4.69 -0.92
C ASN A 9 19.61 6.15 -0.61
N VAL A 10 18.68 6.37 0.32
CA VAL A 10 18.20 7.71 0.69
C VAL A 10 19.32 8.67 1.14
N ARG A 11 20.45 8.14 1.64
CA ARG A 11 21.61 8.95 2.06
C ARG A 11 22.52 9.33 0.89
N ALA A 12 22.68 8.45 -0.10
CA ALA A 12 23.58 8.65 -1.23
C ALA A 12 22.88 9.33 -2.42
N ASP A 13 21.61 9.00 -2.67
CA ASP A 13 20.85 9.40 -3.86
C ASP A 13 20.03 10.69 -3.64
N GLY A 14 20.12 11.24 -2.42
CA GLY A 14 19.31 12.37 -1.96
C GLY A 14 17.86 11.98 -1.65
N ALA A 15 17.17 12.84 -0.92
CA ALA A 15 15.78 12.65 -0.50
C ALA A 15 14.78 13.01 -1.63
N ASN A 16 15.13 12.66 -2.88
CA ASN A 16 14.28 12.96 -4.02
C ASN A 16 13.14 11.94 -4.10
N PRO A 17 11.88 12.37 -4.31
CA PRO A 17 10.77 11.46 -4.52
C PRO A 17 11.07 10.44 -5.61
N ARG A 18 10.54 9.22 -5.47
CA ARG A 18 10.64 8.20 -6.51
C ARG A 18 9.94 8.71 -7.78
N GLN A 19 10.38 8.24 -8.96
CA GLN A 19 9.82 8.66 -10.26
C GLN A 19 8.27 8.66 -10.22
N PRO A 20 7.60 9.64 -10.85
CA PRO A 20 6.14 9.80 -10.78
C PRO A 20 5.38 8.57 -11.30
N ASP A 21 6.00 7.76 -12.16
CA ASP A 21 5.52 6.45 -12.54
C ASP A 21 5.71 5.47 -11.38
N ARG A 22 4.75 5.50 -10.43
CA ARG A 22 4.68 4.60 -9.28
C ARG A 22 4.69 3.16 -9.77
N THR A 23 5.86 2.54 -9.70
CA THR A 23 6.04 1.14 -10.09
C THR A 23 5.63 0.29 -8.89
N GLY A 24 4.45 -0.33 -8.95
CA GLY A 24 3.91 -1.19 -7.89
C GLY A 24 2.39 -1.36 -7.99
N THR A 25 1.85 -2.38 -7.32
CA THR A 25 0.40 -2.55 -7.22
C THR A 25 -0.15 -1.62 -6.14
N TRP A 26 -0.99 -0.66 -6.53
CA TRP A 26 -1.51 0.41 -5.67
C TRP A 26 -2.11 -0.06 -4.34
N GLN A 27 -2.77 -1.22 -4.33
CA GLN A 27 -3.37 -1.82 -3.12
C GLN A 27 -2.34 -2.12 -2.03
N PHE A 28 -1.08 -2.38 -2.38
CA PHE A 28 -0.03 -2.66 -1.41
C PHE A 28 0.82 -1.43 -1.06
N MET A 29 0.56 -0.25 -1.62
CA MET A 29 1.26 0.99 -1.23
C MET A 29 0.73 1.51 0.10
N SER A 30 1.59 2.14 0.90
CA SER A 30 1.16 2.82 2.13
C SER A 30 0.16 3.94 1.84
N ALA A 31 -0.77 4.15 2.78
CA ALA A 31 -1.71 5.27 2.72
C ALA A 31 -0.99 6.62 2.60
N ALA A 32 0.14 6.78 3.29
CA ALA A 32 0.92 8.02 3.23
C ALA A 32 1.50 8.29 1.83
N LEU A 33 1.96 7.26 1.12
CA LEU A 33 2.38 7.39 -0.28
C LEU A 33 1.18 7.62 -1.20
N LEU A 34 0.04 7.00 -0.93
CA LEU A 34 -1.19 7.19 -1.71
C LEU A 34 -1.69 8.63 -1.63
N ILE A 35 -1.78 9.20 -0.42
CA ILE A 35 -2.27 10.56 -0.13
C ILE A 35 -1.31 11.63 -0.64
N SER A 36 0.00 11.45 -0.47
CA SER A 36 1.00 12.47 -0.81
C SER A 36 1.99 11.98 -1.87
N PRO A 37 1.77 12.28 -3.17
CA PRO A 37 2.66 11.83 -4.24
C PRO A 37 4.08 12.35 -4.19
N SER A 38 4.33 13.45 -3.49
CA SER A 38 5.66 14.00 -3.26
C SER A 38 6.34 13.45 -2.00
N LYS A 39 5.67 12.57 -1.24
CA LYS A 39 6.26 11.96 -0.04
C LYS A 39 7.49 11.16 -0.44
N ILE A 40 8.53 11.29 0.38
CA ILE A 40 9.73 10.47 0.28
C ILE A 40 9.42 9.10 0.89
N HIS A 41 9.75 8.05 0.15
CA HIS A 41 9.60 6.67 0.59
C HIS A 41 10.48 6.41 1.81
N GLU A 42 9.90 5.88 2.88
CA GLU A 42 10.55 5.57 4.15
C GLU A 42 10.33 4.11 4.54
N VAL A 43 11.07 3.64 5.54
CA VAL A 43 10.96 2.26 6.05
C VAL A 43 9.54 1.95 6.56
N SER A 44 8.83 2.95 7.09
CA SER A 44 7.43 2.79 7.51
C SER A 44 6.51 2.41 6.34
N ASP A 45 6.77 2.94 5.14
CA ASP A 45 5.99 2.61 3.96
C ASP A 45 6.21 1.14 3.56
N ASP A 46 7.46 0.66 3.60
CA ASP A 46 7.78 -0.75 3.33
C ASP A 46 7.14 -1.69 4.35
N LEU A 47 7.09 -1.29 5.63
CA LEU A 47 6.46 -2.07 6.69
C LEU A 47 4.94 -2.14 6.52
N GLU A 48 4.30 -1.04 6.14
CA GLU A 48 2.85 -1.02 5.85
C GLU A 48 2.53 -1.90 4.63
N SER A 49 3.31 -1.79 3.55
CA SER A 49 3.23 -2.68 2.39
C SER A 49 3.38 -4.15 2.77
N PHE A 50 4.33 -4.47 3.65
CA PHE A 50 4.53 -5.84 4.15
C PHE A 50 3.31 -6.35 4.93
N VAL A 51 2.71 -5.52 5.77
CA VAL A 51 1.48 -5.87 6.49
C VAL A 51 0.33 -6.13 5.52
N HIS A 52 0.15 -5.30 4.49
CA HIS A 52 -0.88 -5.52 3.47
C HIS A 52 -0.71 -6.87 2.75
N VAL A 53 0.53 -7.24 2.39
CA VAL A 53 0.82 -8.57 1.82
C VAL A 53 0.51 -9.67 2.83
N LEU A 54 0.91 -9.50 4.09
CA LEU A 54 0.65 -10.50 5.13
C LEU A 54 -0.84 -10.73 5.35
N VAL A 55 -1.66 -9.66 5.35
CA VAL A 55 -3.12 -9.74 5.45
C VAL A 55 -3.69 -10.51 4.26
N TYR A 56 -3.29 -10.14 3.04
CA TYR A 56 -3.73 -10.82 1.83
C TYR A 56 -3.41 -12.32 1.85
N GLU A 57 -2.18 -12.69 2.17
CA GLU A 57 -1.72 -14.07 2.23
C GLU A 57 -2.42 -14.85 3.35
N SER A 58 -2.66 -14.21 4.51
CA SER A 58 -3.37 -14.82 5.64
C SER A 58 -4.81 -15.16 5.27
N VAL A 59 -5.53 -14.22 4.65
CA VAL A 59 -6.91 -14.42 4.19
C VAL A 59 -6.97 -15.35 2.97
N ARG A 60 -5.87 -15.59 2.25
CA ARG A 60 -5.88 -16.50 1.11
C ARG A 60 -5.56 -17.94 1.47
N PHE A 61 -4.66 -18.16 2.42
CA PHE A 61 -4.05 -19.48 2.63
C PHE A 61 -4.22 -20.04 4.05
N LEU A 62 -4.49 -19.22 5.06
CA LEU A 62 -4.72 -19.71 6.41
C LEU A 62 -6.19 -20.08 6.61
N LYS A 63 -6.48 -20.85 7.66
CA LYS A 63 -7.87 -21.11 8.05
C LYS A 63 -8.50 -19.82 8.56
N HIS A 64 -9.54 -19.37 7.88
CA HIS A 64 -10.37 -18.22 8.26
C HIS A 64 -11.85 -18.56 8.00
N ASP A 65 -12.76 -17.73 8.50
CA ASP A 65 -14.22 -17.85 8.36
C ASP A 65 -14.80 -16.95 7.25
N CYS A 66 -13.94 -16.25 6.50
CA CYS A 66 -14.37 -15.40 5.39
C CYS A 66 -15.10 -16.19 4.29
N GLN A 67 -16.28 -15.70 3.90
CA GLN A 67 -17.09 -16.33 2.84
C GLN A 67 -16.52 -16.10 1.43
N SER A 68 -15.83 -14.98 1.21
CA SER A 68 -15.17 -14.64 -0.04
C SER A 68 -13.94 -13.79 0.23
N VAL A 69 -12.77 -14.32 -0.12
CA VAL A 69 -11.48 -13.60 -0.05
C VAL A 69 -11.53 -12.34 -0.91
N GLU A 70 -12.11 -12.43 -2.11
CA GLU A 70 -12.24 -11.30 -3.03
C GLU A 70 -13.02 -10.15 -2.38
N GLN A 71 -14.18 -10.43 -1.77
CA GLN A 71 -14.98 -9.39 -1.12
C GLN A 71 -14.27 -8.78 0.08
N VAL A 72 -13.57 -9.60 0.87
CA VAL A 72 -12.79 -9.12 2.01
C VAL A 72 -11.67 -8.19 1.54
N MET A 73 -10.91 -8.58 0.51
CA MET A 73 -9.80 -7.76 0.01
C MET A 73 -10.30 -6.49 -0.68
N LYS A 74 -11.40 -6.56 -1.43
CA LYS A 74 -12.04 -5.37 -2.01
C LYS A 74 -12.48 -4.39 -0.93
N ARG A 75 -13.09 -4.88 0.16
CA ARG A 75 -13.45 -4.03 1.29
C ARG A 75 -12.23 -3.52 2.06
N PHE A 76 -11.16 -4.29 2.13
CA PHE A 76 -9.97 -3.88 2.87
C PHE A 76 -9.19 -2.78 2.13
N PHE A 77 -9.05 -2.87 0.81
CA PHE A 77 -8.27 -1.93 0.01
C PHE A 77 -9.08 -0.81 -0.64
N ASP A 78 -10.33 -1.08 -1.02
CA ASP A 78 -11.12 -0.18 -1.87
C ASP A 78 -12.31 0.43 -1.11
N TYR A 79 -12.32 0.37 0.23
CA TYR A 79 -13.35 1.02 1.03
C TYR A 79 -13.17 2.54 1.04
N TYR A 80 -14.28 3.24 0.88
CA TYR A 80 -14.34 4.69 1.02
C TYR A 80 -15.73 5.06 1.53
N GLU A 81 -15.81 6.13 2.30
CA GLU A 81 -17.03 6.80 2.73
C GLU A 81 -17.12 8.17 2.07
N TYR A 82 -18.34 8.69 1.93
CA TYR A 82 -18.53 10.08 1.53
C TYR A 82 -18.65 10.93 2.79
N GLU A 83 -17.79 11.95 2.89
CA GLU A 83 -17.96 13.01 3.87
C GLU A 83 -19.19 13.85 3.52
N SER A 84 -19.67 14.63 4.50
CA SER A 84 -20.89 15.45 4.37
C SER A 84 -20.82 16.51 3.27
N ASP A 85 -19.62 16.84 2.79
CA ASP A 85 -19.36 17.76 1.67
C ASP A 85 -19.28 17.06 0.30
N GLY A 86 -19.40 15.73 0.27
CA GLY A 86 -19.35 14.92 -0.94
C GLY A 86 -17.94 14.46 -1.34
N GLU A 87 -16.90 14.77 -0.54
CA GLU A 87 -15.57 14.21 -0.76
C GLU A 87 -15.53 12.73 -0.33
N ALA A 88 -14.83 11.89 -1.08
CA ALA A 88 -14.64 10.49 -0.73
C ALA A 88 -13.39 10.38 0.16
N ALA A 89 -13.58 9.91 1.40
CA ALA A 89 -12.52 9.61 2.35
C ALA A 89 -12.42 8.09 2.55
N GLY A 90 -11.23 7.53 2.38
CA GLY A 90 -10.94 6.10 2.55
C GLY A 90 -9.63 5.90 3.29
#